data_AF-A0A8M8UR50-F1
#
_entry.id   AF-A0A8M8UR50-F1
#
_cell.length_a   1.000
_cell.length_b   1.000
_cell.length_c   1.000
_cell.angle_alpha   90.00
_cell.angle_beta   90.00
_cell.angle_gamma   90.00
#
_symmetry.space_group_name_H-M   'P 1'
#
loop_
_entity.id
_entity.type
_entity.pdbx_description
1 polymer ?
#
loop_
_entity_poly.entity_id
_entity_poly.type
_entity_poly.pdbx_seq_one_letter_code
_entity_poly.pdbx_strand_id
1 'polypeptide(L)'
;MENAETRQQRFVGILNALDVVAFLAREDSLADQNKAINTPVSEVVVPNNSALKVVDPGTRLIDALELMKQGVKRVLVPKSLVWRGMSKRFSILYNGKWLKNVDSSGGNSTKATANANRPSSSSTSSIQDKFCCLSREDVLRFLIGCLGALAPIPLSSIASLGAINPNYCCIDASCPAVDVTKKRPQDPCAVAVVESTSDGQYKIVGEISSAKLRKCDYLGAAWALANLSAGQFVMGVEDNMTARSFPDIALDEVVGEANLANGGGPTRARKFSSRSIGFFGNPANPNFGVARSMYRGRSAPLTCKVTSSLAAVMAQMLSHRATHVWVTEAEKDDNLVGVVGYADILAAVTRQPGAAISESHSS
;
A
#
# COMPACT_ATOMS: atom_id res chain seq x y z
N MET A 1 -11.07 24.24 -22.03
CA MET A 1 -11.34 22.92 -21.42
C MET A 1 -10.04 22.14 -21.46
N GLU A 2 -9.61 21.61 -20.32
CA GLU A 2 -8.35 20.85 -20.22
C GLU A 2 -8.57 19.40 -20.69
N ASN A 3 -7.72 18.88 -21.58
CA ASN A 3 -7.86 17.52 -22.12
C ASN A 3 -7.31 16.48 -21.11
N ALA A 4 -7.74 15.22 -21.22
CA ALA A 4 -7.29 14.12 -20.35
C ALA A 4 -5.77 13.92 -20.39
N GLU A 5 -5.13 14.17 -21.53
CA GLU A 5 -3.68 14.12 -21.73
C GLU A 5 -2.96 15.18 -20.91
N THR A 6 -3.44 16.43 -20.94
CA THR A 6 -2.87 17.52 -20.14
C THR A 6 -3.04 17.29 -18.63
N ARG A 7 -4.09 16.57 -18.21
CA ARG A 7 -4.28 16.18 -16.80
C ARG A 7 -3.35 15.06 -16.37
N GLN A 8 -3.12 14.07 -17.23
CA GLN A 8 -2.12 13.02 -16.99
C GLN A 8 -0.70 13.61 -16.92
N GLN A 9 -0.40 14.65 -17.70
CA GLN A 9 0.87 15.37 -17.62
C GLN A 9 1.08 16.11 -16.28
N ARG A 10 0.01 16.42 -15.52
CA ARG A 10 0.10 17.01 -14.17
C ARG A 10 0.23 15.97 -13.06
N PHE A 11 -0.07 14.70 -13.34
CA PHE A 11 0.08 13.64 -12.36
C PHE A 11 1.56 13.26 -12.25
N VAL A 12 2.14 13.46 -11.07
CA VAL A 12 3.55 13.16 -10.80
C VAL A 12 3.72 11.72 -10.29
N GLY A 13 2.88 11.27 -9.37
CA GLY A 13 3.00 9.94 -8.77
C GLY A 13 2.03 9.75 -7.60
N ILE A 14 2.13 8.61 -6.92
CA ILE A 14 1.33 8.29 -5.73
C ILE A 14 2.25 8.30 -4.52
N LEU A 15 2.10 9.32 -3.66
CA LEU A 15 2.78 9.36 -2.37
C LEU A 15 2.23 8.26 -1.46
N ASN A 16 3.10 7.40 -0.96
CA ASN A 16 2.74 6.34 -0.03
C ASN A 16 3.45 6.49 1.32
N ALA A 17 3.06 5.70 2.33
CA ALA A 17 3.58 5.83 3.68
C ALA A 17 5.08 5.48 3.78
N LEU A 18 5.55 4.54 2.94
CA LEU A 18 6.97 4.22 2.87
C LEU A 18 7.77 5.38 2.27
N ASP A 19 7.25 6.10 1.27
CA ASP A 19 7.91 7.29 0.72
C ASP A 19 8.09 8.38 1.77
N VAL A 20 7.05 8.64 2.56
CA VAL A 20 7.08 9.65 3.64
C VAL A 20 8.10 9.26 4.71
N VAL A 21 8.04 8.02 5.20
CA VAL A 21 8.96 7.55 6.25
C VAL A 21 10.41 7.51 5.73
N ALA A 22 10.63 7.06 4.50
CA ALA A 22 11.96 7.07 3.88
C ALA A 22 12.52 8.48 3.71
N PHE A 23 11.68 9.45 3.33
CA PHE A 23 12.08 10.85 3.22
C PHE A 23 12.44 11.46 4.57
N LEU A 24 11.60 11.21 5.59
CA LEU A 24 11.83 11.71 6.94
C LEU A 24 13.03 11.02 7.62
N ALA A 25 13.42 9.82 7.18
CA ALA A 25 14.56 9.08 7.71
C ALA A 25 15.92 9.57 7.18
N ARG A 26 15.93 10.50 6.22
CA ARG A 26 17.19 11.10 5.74
C ARG A 26 17.81 11.97 6.83
N GLU A 27 19.14 12.06 6.83
CA GLU A 27 19.89 12.82 7.84
C GLU A 27 19.46 14.31 7.90
N ASP A 28 19.22 14.93 6.74
CA ASP A 28 18.75 16.32 6.64
C ASP A 28 17.35 16.52 7.22
N SER A 29 16.46 15.55 7.00
CA SER A 29 15.11 15.56 7.55
C SER A 29 15.08 15.31 9.05
N LEU A 30 15.99 14.48 9.57
CA LEU A 30 16.12 14.19 11.00
C LEU A 30 16.71 15.37 11.78
N ALA A 31 17.64 16.12 11.16
CA ALA A 31 18.25 17.30 11.77
C ALA A 31 17.26 18.47 11.92
N ASP A 32 16.37 18.68 10.93
CA ASP A 32 15.35 19.72 10.98
C ASP A 32 13.97 19.18 10.54
N GLN A 33 13.25 18.63 11.52
CA GLN A 33 11.92 18.06 11.31
C GLN A 33 10.88 19.09 10.86
N ASN A 34 11.01 20.34 11.32
CA ASN A 34 10.08 21.41 10.96
C ASN A 34 10.25 21.80 9.49
N LYS A 35 11.49 21.84 8.98
CA LYS A 35 11.71 22.02 7.55
C LYS A 35 11.23 20.82 6.75
N ALA A 36 11.49 19.60 7.22
CA ALA A 36 11.10 18.38 6.52
C ALA A 36 9.57 18.26 6.34
N ILE A 37 8.78 18.52 7.38
CA ILE A 37 7.30 18.43 7.31
C ILE A 37 6.68 19.49 6.38
N ASN A 38 7.36 20.63 6.19
CA ASN A 38 6.92 21.71 5.31
C ASN A 38 7.43 21.55 3.86
N THR A 39 8.13 20.45 3.55
CA THR A 39 8.64 20.20 2.20
C THR A 39 7.47 19.92 1.23
N PRO A 40 7.45 20.53 0.02
CA PRO A 40 6.43 20.26 -0.97
C PRO A 40 6.33 18.79 -1.35
N VAL A 41 5.11 18.26 -1.47
CA VAL A 41 4.86 16.85 -1.82
C VAL A 41 5.53 16.44 -3.15
N SER A 42 5.65 17.37 -4.10
CA SER A 42 6.33 17.15 -5.38
C SER A 42 7.80 16.77 -5.25
N GLU A 43 8.46 17.13 -4.15
CA GLU A 43 9.86 16.79 -3.87
C GLU A 43 10.00 15.43 -3.17
N VAL A 44 8.93 14.94 -2.56
CA VAL A 44 8.90 13.68 -1.79
C VAL A 44 8.37 12.51 -2.63
N VAL A 45 7.37 12.77 -3.46
CA VAL A 45 6.71 11.74 -4.29
C VAL A 45 7.67 11.19 -5.33
N VAL A 46 7.71 9.86 -5.48
CA VAL A 46 8.45 9.23 -6.58
C VAL A 46 7.70 9.44 -7.89
N PRO A 47 8.33 10.02 -8.92
CA PRO A 47 7.70 10.18 -10.22
C PRO A 47 7.31 8.82 -10.82
N ASN A 48 6.03 8.64 -11.11
CA ASN A 48 5.49 7.48 -11.80
C ASN A 48 4.19 7.83 -12.49
N ASN A 49 4.29 8.37 -13.71
CA ASN A 49 3.15 8.84 -14.48
C ASN A 49 2.24 7.69 -14.97
N SER A 50 2.73 6.44 -14.99
CA SER A 50 1.94 5.29 -15.46
C SER A 50 1.05 4.68 -14.37
N ALA A 51 1.22 5.06 -13.09
CA ALA A 51 0.44 4.52 -11.98
C ALA A 51 -1.04 4.96 -11.96
N LEU A 52 -1.40 6.00 -12.72
CA LEU A 52 -2.76 6.53 -12.84
C LEU A 52 -3.14 6.65 -14.31
N LYS A 53 -4.31 6.13 -14.70
CA LYS A 53 -4.87 6.35 -16.05
C LYS A 53 -6.29 6.87 -16.00
N VAL A 54 -6.62 7.78 -16.91
CA VAL A 54 -8.00 8.22 -17.16
C VAL A 54 -8.58 7.32 -18.23
N VAL A 55 -9.78 6.79 -18.00
CA VAL A 55 -10.49 5.92 -18.96
C VAL A 55 -11.91 6.42 -19.21
N ASP A 56 -12.48 6.06 -20.36
CA ASP A 56 -13.87 6.39 -20.69
C ASP A 56 -14.85 5.62 -19.78
N PRO A 57 -16.00 6.18 -19.38
CA PRO A 57 -17.01 5.46 -18.59
C PRO A 57 -17.54 4.18 -19.26
N GLY A 58 -17.44 4.07 -20.58
CA GLY A 58 -17.78 2.88 -21.35
C GLY A 58 -16.68 1.82 -21.43
N THR A 59 -15.51 2.06 -20.84
CA THR A 59 -14.41 1.09 -20.79
C THR A 59 -14.85 -0.14 -20.03
N ARG A 60 -14.69 -1.32 -20.63
CA ARG A 60 -15.09 -2.57 -19.98
C ARG A 60 -14.14 -2.86 -18.83
N LEU A 61 -14.67 -3.48 -17.78
CA LEU A 61 -13.90 -3.84 -16.60
C LEU A 61 -12.66 -4.69 -16.96
N ILE A 62 -12.81 -5.68 -17.86
CA ILE A 62 -11.69 -6.53 -18.31
C ILE A 62 -10.53 -5.73 -18.93
N ASP A 63 -10.83 -4.67 -19.68
CA ASP A 63 -9.81 -3.81 -20.29
C ASP A 63 -9.11 -2.98 -19.21
N ALA A 64 -9.86 -2.50 -18.21
CA ALA A 64 -9.29 -1.83 -17.04
C ALA A 64 -8.41 -2.76 -16.20
N LEU A 65 -8.77 -4.05 -16.06
CA LEU A 65 -7.94 -5.04 -15.36
C LEU A 65 -6.61 -5.25 -16.07
N GLU A 66 -6.59 -5.27 -17.40
CA GLU A 66 -5.35 -5.40 -18.16
C GLU A 66 -4.42 -4.20 -17.96
N LEU A 67 -4.98 -2.98 -17.91
CA LEU A 67 -4.22 -1.79 -17.52
C LEU A 67 -3.64 -1.93 -16.11
N MET A 68 -4.44 -2.46 -15.17
CA MET A 68 -4.01 -2.62 -13.79
C MET A 68 -2.90 -3.68 -13.62
N LYS A 69 -2.94 -4.76 -14.42
CA LYS A 69 -1.85 -5.76 -14.48
C LYS A 69 -0.54 -5.15 -14.94
N GLN A 70 -0.58 -4.19 -15.87
CA GLN A 70 0.59 -3.50 -16.41
C GLN A 70 1.15 -2.38 -15.50
N GLY A 71 0.72 -2.32 -14.23
CA GLY A 71 1.26 -1.37 -13.25
C GLY A 71 0.34 -0.18 -12.93
N VAL A 72 -0.81 -0.03 -13.59
CA VAL A 72 -1.78 1.02 -13.23
C VAL A 72 -2.39 0.70 -11.87
N LYS A 73 -2.16 1.57 -10.89
CA LYS A 73 -2.65 1.40 -9.50
C LYS A 73 -4.03 2.01 -9.29
N ARG A 74 -4.37 3.05 -10.07
CA ARG A 74 -5.62 3.82 -9.98
C ARG A 74 -6.15 4.15 -11.38
N VAL A 75 -7.46 4.06 -11.55
CA VAL A 75 -8.15 4.42 -12.78
C VAL A 75 -9.16 5.54 -12.47
N LEU A 76 -9.09 6.63 -13.21
CA LEU A 76 -10.04 7.73 -13.12
C LEU A 76 -11.11 7.59 -14.20
N VAL A 77 -12.37 7.56 -13.78
CA VAL A 77 -13.54 7.48 -14.66
C VAL A 77 -14.34 8.78 -14.53
N PRO A 78 -14.50 9.57 -15.60
CA PRO A 78 -15.36 10.75 -15.58
C PRO A 78 -16.80 10.39 -15.19
N LYS A 79 -17.39 11.12 -14.25
CA LYS A 79 -18.81 10.99 -13.90
C LYS A 79 -19.64 11.70 -14.97
N SER A 80 -20.01 10.97 -16.02
CA SER A 80 -21.01 11.43 -16.98
C SER A 80 -22.41 11.28 -16.38
N LEU A 81 -23.23 12.35 -16.41
CA LEU A 81 -24.67 12.25 -16.09
C LEU A 81 -25.48 11.62 -17.25
N VAL A 82 -24.87 11.46 -18.43
CA VAL A 82 -25.56 11.06 -19.67
C VAL A 82 -24.64 10.12 -20.45
N TRP A 83 -24.39 8.91 -19.94
CA TRP A 83 -23.79 7.87 -20.77
C TRP A 83 -24.89 7.26 -21.65
N ARG A 84 -25.01 7.74 -22.89
CA ARG A 84 -25.95 7.29 -23.93
C ARG A 84 -25.29 6.40 -25.00
N GLY A 85 -24.20 5.71 -24.65
CA GLY A 85 -23.48 4.80 -25.55
C GLY A 85 -23.83 3.33 -25.28
N MET A 86 -23.70 2.47 -26.28
CA MET A 86 -23.60 1.01 -26.05
C MET A 86 -22.16 0.67 -25.69
N SER A 87 -21.97 -0.30 -24.78
CA SER A 87 -20.64 -0.81 -24.43
C SER A 87 -20.00 -1.36 -25.70
N LYS A 88 -19.01 -0.65 -26.23
CA LYS A 88 -18.27 -1.12 -27.40
C LYS A 88 -17.42 -2.31 -26.95
N ARG A 89 -17.63 -3.49 -27.57
CA ARG A 89 -16.74 -4.64 -27.40
C ARG A 89 -15.36 -4.26 -27.91
N PHE A 90 -14.44 -3.89 -27.03
CA PHE A 90 -13.07 -3.56 -27.40
C PHE A 90 -12.16 -4.75 -27.18
N SER A 91 -11.81 -5.49 -28.23
CA SER A 91 -10.68 -6.42 -28.15
C SER A 91 -9.37 -5.65 -28.26
N ILE A 92 -8.40 -6.00 -27.42
CA ILE A 92 -7.00 -5.55 -27.50
C ILE A 92 -6.40 -5.73 -28.91
N LEU A 93 -6.95 -6.67 -29.68
CA LEU A 93 -6.52 -6.98 -31.05
C LEU A 93 -6.89 -5.91 -32.10
N TYR A 94 -7.82 -4.98 -31.81
CA TYR A 94 -8.34 -4.06 -32.84
C TYR A 94 -7.91 -2.61 -32.73
N ASN A 95 -7.07 -2.22 -31.76
CA ASN A 95 -6.58 -0.84 -31.69
C ASN A 95 -5.13 -0.74 -31.19
N GLY A 96 -4.18 -0.97 -32.10
CA GLY A 96 -2.76 -0.60 -31.93
C GLY A 96 -2.51 0.92 -31.79
N LYS A 97 -3.56 1.74 -31.78
CA LYS A 97 -3.52 3.20 -31.58
C LYS A 97 -3.46 3.65 -30.12
N TRP A 98 -3.59 2.76 -29.14
CA TRP A 98 -3.48 3.14 -27.72
C TRP A 98 -2.03 3.09 -27.18
N LEU A 99 -1.13 2.45 -27.93
CA LEU A 99 0.31 2.36 -27.61
C LEU A 99 1.18 3.38 -28.36
N LYS A 100 0.63 4.11 -29.34
CA LYS A 100 1.38 5.12 -30.10
C LYS A 100 0.71 6.49 -29.98
N ASN A 101 1.48 7.45 -29.46
CA ASN A 101 1.19 8.87 -29.60
C ASN A 101 0.91 9.16 -31.08
N VAL A 102 -0.29 9.63 -31.39
CA VAL A 102 -0.64 10.06 -32.74
C VAL A 102 -0.23 11.51 -32.89
N ASP A 103 0.85 11.73 -33.62
CA ASP A 103 1.19 13.03 -34.17
C ASP A 103 0.05 13.49 -35.10
N SER A 104 -0.35 14.76 -34.91
CA SER A 104 -1.38 15.41 -35.71
C SER A 104 -0.89 15.68 -37.11
N SER A 105 -1.54 15.13 -38.13
CA SER A 105 -1.60 15.75 -39.46
C SER A 105 -2.83 15.29 -40.26
N GLY A 106 -3.71 16.24 -40.59
CA GLY A 106 -4.48 16.23 -41.85
C GLY A 106 -5.90 15.63 -41.85
N GLY A 107 -6.90 16.52 -41.89
CA GLY A 107 -7.86 16.54 -43.02
C GLY A 107 -9.20 15.80 -42.93
N ASN A 108 -10.26 16.61 -42.84
CA ASN A 108 -11.58 16.50 -43.49
C ASN A 108 -12.73 15.60 -42.96
N SER A 109 -13.71 16.34 -42.40
CA SER A 109 -15.15 16.41 -42.74
C SER A 109 -16.04 15.16 -42.72
N THR A 110 -17.13 15.21 -41.94
CA THR A 110 -18.51 15.30 -42.45
C THR A 110 -19.49 15.75 -41.35
N LYS A 111 -20.53 16.47 -41.77
CA LYS A 111 -21.48 17.28 -41.00
C LYS A 111 -22.58 16.45 -40.31
N ALA A 112 -23.07 16.92 -39.17
CA ALA A 112 -24.46 16.71 -38.73
C ALA A 112 -24.97 17.89 -37.87
N THR A 113 -25.67 18.80 -38.54
CA THR A 113 -26.80 19.67 -38.11
C THR A 113 -26.96 20.02 -36.62
N ALA A 114 -26.66 21.27 -36.28
CA ALA A 114 -27.06 21.94 -35.04
C ALA A 114 -28.42 22.62 -35.23
N ASN A 115 -29.38 22.35 -34.34
CA ASN A 115 -30.62 23.12 -34.22
C ASN A 115 -30.43 24.18 -33.13
N ALA A 116 -30.47 25.45 -33.54
CA ALA A 116 -30.40 26.61 -32.67
C ALA A 116 -31.80 26.90 -32.11
N ASN A 117 -31.93 26.90 -30.77
CA ASN A 117 -32.82 27.75 -29.97
C ASN A 117 -33.02 27.14 -28.56
N ARG A 118 -32.18 27.52 -27.60
CA ARG A 118 -32.57 27.51 -26.19
C ARG A 118 -31.72 28.49 -25.39
N PRO A 119 -32.33 29.37 -24.56
CA PRO A 119 -31.63 30.52 -24.01
C PRO A 119 -30.57 30.11 -22.98
N SER A 120 -29.46 30.84 -23.05
CA SER A 120 -28.32 30.81 -22.14
C SER A 120 -28.77 30.90 -20.69
N SER A 121 -28.70 29.77 -20.00
CA SER A 121 -28.69 29.72 -18.53
C SER A 121 -27.23 29.56 -18.10
N SER A 122 -26.65 30.68 -17.68
CA SER A 122 -25.33 30.76 -17.07
C SER A 122 -25.28 29.95 -15.77
N SER A 123 -24.73 28.73 -15.82
CA SER A 123 -24.08 28.01 -14.69
C SER A 123 -23.85 26.51 -15.01
N THR A 124 -22.90 26.16 -15.88
CA THR A 124 -22.53 24.73 -16.07
C THR A 124 -21.02 24.49 -16.25
N SER A 125 -20.16 25.33 -15.70
CA SER A 125 -18.70 25.08 -15.70
C SER A 125 -18.21 24.16 -14.56
N SER A 126 -19.05 23.74 -13.61
CA SER A 126 -18.61 23.00 -12.40
C SER A 126 -18.88 21.48 -12.41
N ILE A 127 -19.50 20.93 -13.46
CA ILE A 127 -19.94 19.52 -13.48
C ILE A 127 -19.03 18.62 -14.32
N GLN A 128 -18.20 19.18 -15.21
CA GLN A 128 -17.36 18.41 -16.14
C GLN A 128 -16.12 17.75 -15.50
N ASP A 129 -15.85 18.02 -14.22
CA ASP A 129 -14.61 17.61 -13.55
C ASP A 129 -14.80 16.63 -12.38
N LYS A 130 -15.97 15.99 -12.29
CA LYS A 130 -16.19 14.97 -11.26
C LYS A 130 -15.69 13.62 -11.77
N PHE A 131 -14.71 13.03 -11.09
CA PHE A 131 -14.20 11.69 -11.38
C PHE A 131 -14.61 10.68 -10.30
N CYS A 132 -14.72 9.42 -10.68
CA CYS A 132 -14.63 8.28 -9.77
C CYS A 132 -13.20 7.73 -9.87
N CYS A 133 -12.53 7.53 -8.73
CA CYS A 133 -11.21 6.92 -8.67
C CYS A 133 -11.38 5.46 -8.22
N LEU A 134 -11.09 4.53 -9.12
CA LEU A 134 -11.11 3.10 -8.85
C LEU A 134 -9.69 2.61 -8.59
N SER A 135 -9.50 1.88 -7.50
CA SER A 135 -8.25 1.20 -7.17
C SER A 135 -8.30 -0.28 -7.45
N ARG A 136 -7.12 -0.90 -7.46
CA ARG A 136 -7.02 -2.37 -7.47
C ARG A 136 -7.72 -3.03 -6.29
N GLU A 137 -7.73 -2.38 -5.11
CA GLU A 137 -8.47 -2.87 -3.95
C GLU A 137 -9.99 -2.81 -4.19
N ASP A 138 -10.49 -1.76 -4.86
CA ASP A 138 -11.91 -1.66 -5.23
C ASP A 138 -12.31 -2.75 -6.23
N VAL A 139 -11.46 -3.02 -7.22
CA VAL A 139 -11.64 -4.14 -8.14
C VAL A 139 -11.61 -5.47 -7.40
N LEU A 140 -10.69 -5.66 -6.44
CA LEU A 140 -10.63 -6.87 -5.63
C LEU A 140 -11.91 -7.08 -4.80
N ARG A 141 -12.44 -6.00 -4.19
CA ARG A 141 -13.73 -6.03 -3.47
C ARG A 141 -14.91 -6.34 -4.38
N PHE A 142 -14.86 -5.95 -5.66
CA PHE A 142 -15.85 -6.39 -6.63
C PHE A 142 -15.71 -7.88 -6.95
N LEU A 143 -14.49 -8.36 -7.21
CA LEU A 143 -14.22 -9.76 -7.57
C LEU A 143 -14.63 -10.75 -6.47
N ILE A 144 -14.41 -10.42 -5.19
CA ILE A 144 -14.86 -11.27 -4.08
C ILE A 144 -16.39 -11.34 -3.95
N GLY A 145 -17.12 -10.35 -4.48
CA GLY A 145 -18.58 -10.40 -4.62
C GLY A 145 -19.04 -11.32 -5.76
N CYS A 146 -18.13 -11.72 -6.65
CA CYS A 146 -18.41 -12.50 -7.85
C CYS A 146 -17.81 -13.91 -7.83
N LEU A 147 -17.43 -14.45 -6.65
CA LEU A 147 -16.73 -15.74 -6.54
C LEU A 147 -17.46 -16.89 -7.24
N GLY A 148 -18.79 -16.95 -7.12
CA GLY A 148 -19.59 -18.00 -7.76
C GLY A 148 -19.51 -17.96 -9.30
N ALA A 149 -19.42 -16.76 -9.88
CA ALA A 149 -19.29 -16.60 -11.33
C ALA A 149 -17.86 -16.87 -11.85
N LEU A 150 -16.87 -16.82 -10.96
CA LEU A 150 -15.46 -17.07 -11.28
C LEU A 150 -15.04 -18.53 -11.03
N ALA A 151 -15.92 -19.35 -10.45
CA ALA A 151 -15.61 -20.75 -10.15
C ALA A 151 -15.17 -21.50 -11.42
N PRO A 152 -14.13 -22.37 -11.34
CA PRO A 152 -13.46 -22.85 -10.13
C PRO A 152 -12.25 -22.00 -9.67
N ILE A 153 -11.93 -20.88 -10.35
CA ILE A 153 -10.68 -20.14 -10.14
C ILE A 153 -10.48 -19.74 -8.67
N PRO A 154 -11.45 -19.11 -7.96
CA PRO A 154 -11.21 -18.71 -6.58
C PRO A 154 -11.00 -19.87 -5.60
N LEU A 155 -11.44 -21.09 -5.97
CA LEU A 155 -11.29 -22.28 -5.14
C LEU A 155 -9.97 -23.01 -5.39
N SER A 156 -9.29 -22.70 -6.49
CA SER A 156 -7.98 -23.28 -6.84
C SER A 156 -6.86 -22.69 -5.98
N SER A 157 -5.79 -23.46 -5.78
CA SER A 157 -4.63 -22.99 -5.01
C SER A 157 -3.88 -21.90 -5.76
N ILE A 158 -3.31 -20.95 -5.04
CA ILE A 158 -2.49 -19.87 -5.63
C ILE A 158 -1.29 -20.42 -6.41
N ALA A 159 -0.73 -21.56 -6.01
CA ALA A 159 0.31 -22.26 -6.75
C ALA A 159 -0.19 -22.76 -8.12
N SER A 160 -1.32 -23.46 -8.17
CA SER A 160 -1.88 -23.99 -9.42
C SER A 160 -2.27 -22.89 -10.42
N LEU A 161 -2.66 -21.72 -9.91
CA LEU A 161 -3.01 -20.57 -10.72
C LEU A 161 -1.79 -19.81 -11.24
N GLY A 162 -0.59 -20.10 -10.73
CA GLY A 162 0.62 -19.34 -11.00
C GLY A 162 0.54 -17.90 -10.45
N ALA A 163 -0.18 -17.71 -9.33
CA ALA A 163 -0.37 -16.40 -8.72
C ALA A 163 0.79 -15.99 -7.80
N ILE A 164 1.70 -16.92 -7.48
CA ILE A 164 2.85 -16.66 -6.60
C ILE A 164 3.93 -15.95 -7.40
N ASN A 165 4.31 -14.75 -6.97
CA ASN A 165 5.43 -14.01 -7.54
C ASN A 165 6.72 -14.33 -6.75
N PRO A 166 7.73 -14.99 -7.36
CA PRO A 166 9.00 -15.28 -6.69
C PRO A 166 9.96 -14.08 -6.69
N ASN A 167 9.71 -13.04 -7.50
CA ASN A 167 10.56 -11.86 -7.62
C ASN A 167 10.18 -10.81 -6.54
N TYR A 168 10.29 -11.20 -5.27
CA TYR A 168 10.06 -10.30 -4.15
C TYR A 168 11.33 -9.61 -3.68
N CYS A 169 11.18 -8.48 -2.99
CA CYS A 169 12.28 -7.79 -2.34
C CYS A 169 12.42 -8.28 -0.89
N CYS A 170 13.64 -8.61 -0.47
CA CYS A 170 13.95 -8.96 0.91
C CYS A 170 15.21 -8.25 1.42
N ILE A 171 15.32 -8.16 2.73
CA ILE A 171 16.48 -7.66 3.46
C ILE A 171 16.73 -8.57 4.67
N ASP A 172 17.99 -8.85 4.98
CA ASP A 172 18.34 -9.63 6.17
C ASP A 172 18.07 -8.82 7.45
N ALA A 173 17.58 -9.48 8.51
CA ALA A 173 17.24 -8.87 9.78
C ALA A 173 18.44 -8.12 10.44
N SER A 174 19.67 -8.54 10.14
CA SER A 174 20.90 -7.90 10.63
C SER A 174 21.26 -6.61 9.89
N CYS A 175 20.79 -6.41 8.66
CA CYS A 175 21.12 -5.23 7.87
C CYS A 175 20.42 -3.97 8.40
N PRO A 176 20.98 -2.76 8.17
CA PRO A 176 20.31 -1.49 8.48
C PRO A 176 18.94 -1.38 7.80
N ALA A 177 17.90 -0.98 8.55
CA ALA A 177 16.54 -0.88 8.01
C ALA A 177 16.44 0.16 6.86
N VAL A 178 17.26 1.22 6.92
CA VAL A 178 17.36 2.26 5.88
C VAL A 178 17.73 1.71 4.51
N ASP A 179 18.37 0.54 4.42
CA ASP A 179 18.77 -0.06 3.13
C ASP A 179 17.55 -0.45 2.26
N VAL A 180 16.36 -0.58 2.86
CA VAL A 180 15.09 -0.71 2.13
C VAL A 180 14.86 0.45 1.16
N THR A 181 15.39 1.63 1.47
CA THR A 181 15.25 2.82 0.60
C THR A 181 16.09 2.73 -0.68
N LYS A 182 17.15 1.90 -0.69
CA LYS A 182 18.05 1.71 -1.83
C LYS A 182 17.41 0.83 -2.92
N LYS A 183 16.68 -0.22 -2.52
CA LYS A 183 15.96 -1.12 -3.42
C LYS A 183 14.46 -0.86 -3.30
N ARG A 184 13.93 0.10 -4.06
CA ARG A 184 12.50 0.42 -4.03
C ARG A 184 11.68 -0.66 -4.77
N PRO A 185 10.81 -1.42 -4.08
CA PRO A 185 9.95 -2.39 -4.73
C PRO A 185 8.86 -1.65 -5.52
N GLN A 186 8.66 -2.01 -6.78
CA GLN A 186 7.67 -1.34 -7.63
C GLN A 186 6.23 -1.75 -7.25
N ASP A 187 5.98 -3.05 -7.12
CA ASP A 187 4.65 -3.61 -6.86
C ASP A 187 4.75 -5.10 -6.45
N PRO A 188 4.34 -5.48 -5.22
CA PRO A 188 3.88 -4.62 -4.14
C PRO A 188 5.01 -3.76 -3.55
N CYS A 189 4.66 -2.59 -3.01
CA CYS A 189 5.61 -1.71 -2.30
C CYS A 189 5.86 -2.23 -0.87
N ALA A 190 6.63 -3.33 -0.79
CA ALA A 190 6.91 -4.06 0.42
C ALA A 190 8.25 -4.81 0.33
N VAL A 191 8.96 -4.88 1.46
CA VAL A 191 10.19 -5.66 1.61
C VAL A 191 10.02 -6.64 2.76
N ALA A 192 10.29 -7.92 2.50
CA ALA A 192 10.33 -8.94 3.54
C ALA A 192 11.60 -8.78 4.39
N VAL A 193 11.47 -8.83 5.71
CA VAL A 193 12.61 -8.93 6.61
C VAL A 193 12.79 -10.40 6.95
N VAL A 194 13.95 -10.94 6.60
CA VAL A 194 14.22 -12.38 6.65
C VAL A 194 15.44 -12.69 7.49
N GLU A 195 15.48 -13.90 8.02
CA GLU A 195 16.68 -14.53 8.55
C GLU A 195 17.13 -15.63 7.60
N SER A 196 18.40 -15.60 7.22
CA SER A 196 19.00 -16.62 6.38
C SER A 196 19.28 -17.87 7.21
N THR A 197 18.71 -19.01 6.84
CA THR A 197 19.01 -20.29 7.51
C THR A 197 20.28 -20.94 6.92
N SER A 198 20.87 -21.88 7.66
CA SER A 198 22.03 -22.67 7.20
C SER A 198 21.81 -23.36 5.86
N ASP A 199 20.54 -23.62 5.51
CA ASP A 199 20.13 -24.36 4.33
C ASP A 199 19.93 -23.44 3.11
N GLY A 200 20.25 -22.14 3.24
CA GLY A 200 20.05 -21.14 2.18
C GLY A 200 18.58 -20.73 1.98
N GLN A 201 17.68 -21.14 2.89
CA GLN A 201 16.28 -20.73 2.85
C GLN A 201 16.08 -19.41 3.63
N TYR A 202 15.09 -18.62 3.23
CA TYR A 202 14.74 -17.39 3.93
C TYR A 202 13.56 -17.62 4.84
N LYS A 203 13.77 -17.45 6.15
CA LYS A 203 12.70 -17.43 7.14
C LYS A 203 12.17 -16.02 7.29
N ILE A 204 10.87 -15.80 7.05
CA ILE A 204 10.28 -14.47 7.22
C ILE A 204 10.07 -14.13 8.69
N VAL A 205 10.60 -12.99 9.13
CA VAL A 205 10.48 -12.48 10.51
C VAL A 205 9.55 -11.27 10.58
N GLY A 206 9.49 -10.49 9.50
CA GLY A 206 8.62 -9.32 9.43
C GLY A 206 8.56 -8.72 8.03
N GLU A 207 7.99 -7.51 7.95
CA GLU A 207 7.92 -6.76 6.70
C GLU A 207 8.03 -5.25 6.93
N ILE A 208 8.66 -4.57 5.98
CA ILE A 208 8.67 -3.11 5.87
C ILE A 208 7.86 -2.75 4.64
N SER A 209 6.63 -2.26 4.85
CA SER A 209 5.69 -1.99 3.76
C SER A 209 4.86 -0.74 4.01
N SER A 210 4.38 -0.11 2.93
CA SER A 210 3.48 1.05 3.06
C SER A 210 2.18 0.69 3.78
N ALA A 211 1.72 -0.56 3.72
CA ALA A 211 0.50 -1.00 4.39
C ALA A 211 0.64 -1.01 5.92
N LYS A 212 1.79 -1.47 6.44
CA LYS A 212 2.10 -1.43 7.88
C LYS A 212 2.35 0.00 8.35
N LEU A 213 3.17 0.75 7.62
CA LEU A 213 3.59 2.11 7.99
C LEU A 213 2.43 3.09 8.07
N ARG A 214 1.35 2.92 7.29
CA ARG A 214 0.16 3.78 7.33
C ARG A 214 -0.46 3.93 8.73
N LYS A 215 -0.25 2.97 9.63
CA LYS A 215 -0.80 2.97 11.00
C LYS A 215 0.17 3.51 12.05
N CYS A 216 1.38 3.89 11.65
CA CYS A 216 2.47 4.26 12.55
C CYS A 216 2.62 5.78 12.65
N ASP A 217 3.22 6.23 13.76
CA ASP A 217 3.80 7.58 13.80
C ASP A 217 4.96 7.65 12.79
N TYR A 218 4.85 8.55 11.81
CA TYR A 218 5.84 8.68 10.76
C TYR A 218 7.18 9.20 11.27
N LEU A 219 7.20 10.05 12.30
CA LEU A 219 8.46 10.56 12.86
C LEU A 219 9.19 9.46 13.64
N GLY A 220 8.48 8.73 14.52
CA GLY A 220 9.03 7.57 15.20
C GLY A 220 9.48 6.47 14.23
N ALA A 221 8.67 6.18 13.20
CA ALA A 221 9.03 5.21 12.17
C ALA A 221 10.26 5.65 11.36
N ALA A 222 10.37 6.93 11.04
CA ALA A 222 11.51 7.46 10.30
C ALA A 222 12.81 7.37 11.10
N TRP A 223 12.76 7.76 12.38
CA TRP A 223 13.89 7.59 13.28
C TRP A 223 14.30 6.12 13.41
N ALA A 224 13.33 5.22 13.59
CA ALA A 224 13.59 3.78 13.68
C ALA A 224 14.19 3.24 12.37
N LEU A 225 13.67 3.68 11.21
CA LEU A 225 14.18 3.26 9.90
C LEU A 225 15.64 3.69 9.71
N ALA A 226 16.00 4.88 10.19
CA ALA A 226 17.36 5.41 10.08
C ALA A 226 18.37 4.78 11.04
N ASN A 227 17.93 4.40 12.26
CA ASN A 227 18.84 4.06 13.35
C ASN A 227 18.86 2.57 13.76
N LEU A 228 17.92 1.76 13.28
CA LEU A 228 17.79 0.35 13.69
C LEU A 228 18.13 -0.62 12.56
N SER A 229 18.44 -1.87 12.94
CA SER A 229 18.46 -2.98 11.98
C SER A 229 17.04 -3.28 11.48
N ALA A 230 16.92 -3.95 10.33
CA ALA A 230 15.64 -4.34 9.77
C ALA A 230 14.85 -5.25 10.73
N GLY A 231 15.52 -6.17 11.42
CA GLY A 231 14.94 -7.03 12.45
C GLY A 231 14.43 -6.24 13.65
N GLN A 232 15.24 -5.33 14.20
CA GLN A 232 14.85 -4.46 15.31
C GLN A 232 13.69 -3.53 14.93
N PHE A 233 13.70 -3.03 13.69
CA PHE A 233 12.60 -2.26 13.14
C PHE A 233 11.31 -3.09 13.17
N VAL A 234 11.27 -4.29 12.59
CA VAL A 234 10.02 -5.06 12.50
C VAL A 234 9.56 -5.70 13.81
N MET A 235 10.44 -5.88 14.79
CA MET A 235 10.09 -6.37 16.14
C MET A 235 9.71 -5.24 17.12
N GLY A 236 10.12 -4.02 16.79
CA GLY A 236 10.00 -2.85 17.66
C GLY A 236 10.99 -2.91 18.83
N VAL A 237 11.37 -1.74 19.33
CA VAL A 237 12.17 -1.64 20.56
C VAL A 237 11.21 -1.78 21.74
N GLU A 238 11.46 -2.73 22.64
CA GLU A 238 10.75 -2.79 23.92
C GLU A 238 11.29 -1.72 24.87
N ASP A 239 10.42 -0.98 25.54
CA ASP A 239 10.76 0.02 26.59
C ASP A 239 11.40 -0.58 27.85
N ASN A 240 12.04 -1.75 27.76
CA ASN A 240 12.69 -2.42 28.89
C ASN A 240 14.21 -2.14 28.98
N MET A 241 14.77 -1.32 28.09
CA MET A 241 16.11 -0.75 28.28
C MET A 241 16.01 0.63 28.94
N THR A 242 15.87 0.59 30.28
CA THR A 242 16.33 1.61 31.24
C THR A 242 16.29 3.08 30.80
N ALA A 243 15.38 3.83 31.41
CA ALA A 243 15.60 5.22 31.80
C ALA A 243 16.75 5.36 32.83
N ARG A 244 17.95 4.87 32.50
CA ARG A 244 19.16 5.07 33.31
C ARG A 244 20.37 5.34 32.41
N SER A 245 21.12 6.33 32.88
CA SER A 245 22.44 6.82 32.44
C SER A 245 22.51 7.50 31.08
N PHE A 246 21.96 8.73 31.03
CA PHE A 246 22.74 9.84 30.50
C PHE A 246 23.43 10.51 31.70
N PRO A 247 24.70 10.96 31.62
CA PRO A 247 25.35 11.63 32.72
C PRO A 247 24.69 12.99 32.93
N ASP A 248 23.99 13.14 34.06
CA ASP A 248 23.49 14.41 34.55
C ASP A 248 24.67 15.34 34.80
N ILE A 249 24.66 16.48 34.12
CA ILE A 249 25.48 17.63 34.49
C ILE A 249 24.86 18.19 35.77
N ALA A 250 25.63 18.14 36.85
CA ALA A 250 25.23 18.54 38.19
C ALA A 250 24.65 19.97 38.23
N LEU A 251 23.48 20.11 38.84
CA LEU A 251 23.02 21.35 39.44
C LEU A 251 22.56 21.04 40.87
N ASP A 252 23.17 21.79 41.79
CA ASP A 252 23.06 21.70 43.24
C ASP A 252 21.65 21.89 43.82
N GLU A 253 21.46 21.25 44.98
CA GLU A 253 20.66 21.63 46.15
C GLU A 253 19.18 22.05 45.98
N VAL A 254 18.28 21.36 46.70
CA VAL A 254 17.78 21.82 48.03
C VAL A 254 16.86 20.75 48.64
N VAL A 255 17.08 20.54 49.94
CA VAL A 255 16.42 19.65 50.90
C VAL A 255 14.94 19.98 51.12
N GLY A 256 14.11 18.96 51.32
CA GLY A 256 12.72 19.11 51.77
C GLY A 256 12.06 17.78 52.15
N GLU A 257 12.20 17.40 53.42
CA GLU A 257 11.69 16.20 54.09
C GLU A 257 10.27 16.46 54.68
N ALA A 258 9.33 15.50 54.57
CA ALA A 258 8.33 15.15 55.61
C ALA A 258 7.17 14.22 55.13
N ASN A 259 7.20 12.98 55.63
CA ASN A 259 6.17 12.24 56.37
C ASN A 259 4.73 11.98 55.85
N LEU A 260 4.48 10.69 55.57
CA LEU A 260 3.46 9.76 56.13
C LEU A 260 2.05 10.27 56.51
N ALA A 261 1.00 9.67 55.91
CA ALA A 261 -0.19 9.18 56.66
C ALA A 261 -1.10 8.21 55.86
N ASN A 262 -1.45 7.12 56.55
CA ASN A 262 -2.44 6.05 56.35
C ASN A 262 -3.73 6.29 55.53
N GLY A 263 -4.24 5.17 54.97
CA GLY A 263 -5.65 4.78 55.22
C GLY A 263 -6.43 4.09 54.10
N GLY A 264 -6.74 2.79 54.27
CA GLY A 264 -8.03 2.19 53.86
C GLY A 264 -8.09 1.41 52.54
N GLY A 265 -8.12 0.07 52.61
CA GLY A 265 -8.85 -0.76 51.63
C GLY A 265 -10.30 -1.03 52.11
N PRO A 266 -11.13 -1.88 51.45
CA PRO A 266 -10.95 -2.59 50.19
C PRO A 266 -12.17 -2.49 49.22
N THR A 267 -12.03 -2.94 47.96
CA THR A 267 -13.05 -3.65 47.14
C THR A 267 -12.50 -3.85 45.72
N ARG A 268 -11.79 -4.96 45.47
CA ARG A 268 -11.38 -5.33 44.11
C ARG A 268 -12.58 -5.95 43.37
N ALA A 269 -13.32 -5.12 42.64
CA ALA A 269 -14.14 -5.61 41.54
C ALA A 269 -13.20 -6.04 40.40
N ARG A 270 -13.11 -7.35 40.13
CA ARG A 270 -12.47 -7.86 38.91
C ARG A 270 -13.29 -7.44 37.70
N LYS A 271 -12.92 -6.31 37.10
CA LYS A 271 -13.38 -5.94 35.75
C LYS A 271 -12.33 -6.40 34.74
N PHE A 272 -12.75 -7.36 33.92
CA PHE A 272 -12.14 -7.75 32.66
C PHE A 272 -11.89 -6.50 31.82
N SER A 273 -10.61 -6.13 31.61
CA SER A 273 -10.25 -5.06 30.68
C SER A 273 -9.87 -5.69 29.35
N SER A 274 -10.84 -5.69 28.44
CA SER A 274 -10.60 -5.83 27.00
C SER A 274 -9.64 -4.72 26.58
N ARG A 275 -8.50 -5.08 25.99
CA ARG A 275 -7.55 -4.13 25.39
C ARG A 275 -8.30 -3.28 24.36
N SER A 276 -8.63 -2.05 24.72
CA SER A 276 -9.19 -1.05 23.82
C SER A 276 -8.07 -0.53 22.91
N ILE A 277 -8.30 -0.62 21.62
CA ILE A 277 -7.65 0.22 20.60
C ILE A 277 -7.99 1.67 20.97
N GLY A 278 -7.02 2.40 21.50
CA GLY A 278 -7.14 3.79 21.88
C GLY A 278 -6.64 4.70 20.76
N PHE A 279 -7.57 5.32 20.05
CA PHE A 279 -7.40 6.61 19.38
C PHE A 279 -8.34 7.56 20.11
N PHE A 280 -7.82 8.63 20.71
CA PHE A 280 -8.39 9.99 20.87
C PHE A 280 -7.49 10.74 21.86
N GLY A 281 -6.73 11.72 21.34
CA GLY A 281 -5.97 12.66 22.17
C GLY A 281 -6.87 13.81 22.60
N ASN A 282 -6.79 14.19 23.88
CA ASN A 282 -7.22 15.49 24.38
C ASN A 282 -6.01 16.13 25.09
N PRO A 283 -5.64 17.39 24.78
CA PRO A 283 -4.47 18.02 25.37
C PRO A 283 -4.87 18.73 26.67
N ALA A 284 -4.54 18.15 27.81
CA ALA A 284 -4.71 18.82 29.10
C ALA A 284 -3.71 18.28 30.14
N ASN A 285 -2.43 18.66 30.00
CA ASN A 285 -1.52 18.99 31.11
C ASN A 285 -0.09 19.23 30.57
N PRO A 286 0.57 20.36 30.88
CA PRO A 286 1.88 20.69 30.31
C PRO A 286 3.06 20.28 31.22
N ASN A 287 2.96 19.21 32.01
CA ASN A 287 4.00 18.95 33.03
C ASN A 287 4.35 17.48 33.30
N PHE A 288 4.46 16.65 32.25
CA PHE A 288 5.11 15.34 32.38
C PHE A 288 5.63 14.85 31.03
N GLY A 289 6.95 14.68 30.93
CA GLY A 289 7.70 13.81 30.01
C GLY A 289 7.31 13.78 28.53
N VAL A 290 8.28 14.10 27.67
CA VAL A 290 8.25 13.78 26.22
C VAL A 290 8.04 12.27 26.05
N ALA A 291 6.77 11.84 26.01
CA ALA A 291 6.40 10.50 25.62
C ALA A 291 6.63 10.43 24.11
N ARG A 292 7.86 10.08 23.70
CA ARG A 292 8.12 9.58 22.35
C ARG A 292 7.13 8.45 22.13
N SER A 293 6.12 8.68 21.31
CA SER A 293 5.18 7.65 20.88
C SER A 293 6.00 6.64 20.07
N MET A 294 6.59 5.68 20.77
CA MET A 294 7.56 4.79 20.15
C MET A 294 6.85 3.94 19.10
N TYR A 295 7.46 3.90 17.92
CA TYR A 295 7.03 3.04 16.84
C TYR A 295 6.89 1.61 17.36
N ARG A 296 5.65 1.14 17.47
CA ARG A 296 5.35 -0.22 17.93
C ARG A 296 5.33 -1.14 16.73
N GLY A 297 6.51 -1.50 16.22
CA GLY A 297 6.71 -2.50 15.18
C GLY A 297 6.32 -3.89 15.66
N ARG A 298 5.03 -4.18 15.86
CA ARG A 298 4.58 -5.51 16.36
C ARG A 298 3.47 -6.07 15.52
N SER A 299 3.69 -6.16 14.22
CA SER A 299 2.70 -6.75 13.35
C SER A 299 3.35 -7.84 12.52
N ALA A 300 3.09 -9.08 12.94
CA ALA A 300 3.44 -10.27 12.18
C ALA A 300 3.12 -10.08 10.70
N PRO A 301 4.00 -10.54 9.79
CA PRO A 301 3.75 -10.44 8.37
C PRO A 301 2.46 -11.20 8.05
N LEU A 302 1.68 -10.67 7.11
CA LEU A 302 0.51 -11.39 6.65
C LEU A 302 1.00 -12.54 5.75
N THR A 303 0.83 -13.79 6.19
CA THR A 303 1.31 -14.97 5.48
C THR A 303 0.17 -15.87 5.01
N CYS A 304 0.41 -16.64 3.95
CA CYS A 304 -0.41 -17.76 3.50
C CYS A 304 0.46 -18.89 2.94
N LYS A 305 -0.09 -20.09 2.81
CA LYS A 305 0.63 -21.24 2.21
C LYS A 305 0.47 -21.28 0.69
N VAL A 306 1.41 -21.90 -0.02
CA VAL A 306 1.30 -22.20 -1.46
C VAL A 306 0.00 -22.92 -1.86
N THR A 307 -0.56 -23.71 -0.93
CA THR A 307 -1.80 -24.47 -1.10
C THR A 307 -3.08 -23.65 -0.83
N SER A 308 -2.94 -22.43 -0.31
CA SER A 308 -4.09 -21.56 0.01
C SER A 308 -4.89 -21.25 -1.25
N SER A 309 -6.21 -21.22 -1.12
CA SER A 309 -7.08 -20.85 -2.25
C SER A 309 -6.98 -19.36 -2.55
N LEU A 310 -7.18 -18.99 -3.82
CA LEU A 310 -7.20 -17.58 -4.21
C LEU A 310 -8.27 -16.80 -3.43
N ALA A 311 -9.46 -17.36 -3.23
CA ALA A 311 -10.53 -16.74 -2.44
C ALA A 311 -10.08 -16.42 -1.00
N ALA A 312 -9.38 -17.34 -0.34
CA ALA A 312 -8.86 -17.13 1.01
C ALA A 312 -7.85 -15.98 1.04
N VAL A 313 -6.93 -15.94 0.07
CA VAL A 313 -5.94 -14.85 -0.05
C VAL A 313 -6.61 -13.49 -0.29
N MET A 314 -7.60 -13.42 -1.19
CA MET A 314 -8.36 -12.19 -1.43
C MET A 314 -9.09 -11.72 -0.16
N ALA A 315 -9.76 -12.63 0.54
CA ALA A 315 -10.48 -12.33 1.78
C ALA A 315 -9.54 -11.82 2.87
N GLN A 316 -8.38 -12.47 3.02
CA GLN A 316 -7.35 -12.10 3.99
C GLN A 316 -6.78 -10.71 3.71
N MET A 317 -6.37 -10.44 2.47
CA MET A 317 -5.86 -9.12 2.07
C MET A 317 -6.86 -8.00 2.34
N LEU A 318 -8.14 -8.21 1.99
CA LEU A 318 -9.19 -7.21 2.22
C LEU A 318 -9.48 -6.99 3.70
N SER A 319 -9.56 -8.07 4.50
CA SER A 319 -9.83 -8.00 5.94
C SER A 319 -8.72 -7.27 6.70
N HIS A 320 -7.46 -7.51 6.32
CA HIS A 320 -6.31 -6.85 6.93
C HIS A 320 -5.97 -5.49 6.31
N ARG A 321 -6.69 -5.06 5.26
CA ARG A 321 -6.37 -3.89 4.43
C ARG A 321 -4.91 -3.91 3.95
N ALA A 322 -4.45 -5.10 3.56
CA ALA A 322 -3.10 -5.35 3.08
C ALA A 322 -3.08 -5.29 1.54
N THR A 323 -1.95 -4.84 1.00
CA THR A 323 -1.71 -4.75 -0.45
C THR A 323 -1.11 -6.02 -1.04
N HIS A 324 -0.62 -6.91 -0.18
CA HIS A 324 0.01 -8.17 -0.52
C HIS A 324 -0.10 -9.17 0.65
N VAL A 325 0.21 -10.42 0.37
CA VAL A 325 0.41 -11.49 1.35
C VAL A 325 1.71 -12.22 1.01
N TRP A 326 2.50 -12.56 2.02
CA TRP A 326 3.71 -13.35 1.87
C TRP A 326 3.35 -14.83 1.78
N VAL A 327 4.01 -15.55 0.88
CA VAL A 327 3.71 -16.97 0.64
C VAL A 327 4.80 -17.80 1.27
N THR A 328 4.40 -18.75 2.11
CA THR A 328 5.29 -19.73 2.73
C THR A 328 5.03 -21.14 2.21
N GLU A 329 6.03 -22.00 2.39
CA GLU A 329 5.98 -23.40 2.00
C GLU A 329 4.88 -24.17 2.75
N ALA A 330 4.41 -25.30 2.19
CA ALA A 330 3.31 -26.05 2.77
C ALA A 330 3.66 -26.69 4.14
N GLU A 331 4.86 -27.24 4.25
CA GLU A 331 5.32 -28.04 5.39
C GLU A 331 6.10 -27.20 6.43
N LYS A 332 6.75 -26.11 6.00
CA LYS A 332 7.54 -25.22 6.85
C LYS A 332 6.93 -23.83 6.85
N ASP A 333 6.18 -23.52 7.92
CA ASP A 333 5.30 -22.34 8.00
C ASP A 333 6.00 -20.99 7.83
N ASP A 334 7.33 -20.91 8.06
CA ASP A 334 8.09 -19.66 8.01
C ASP A 334 8.98 -19.51 6.76
N ASN A 335 9.09 -20.55 5.93
CA ASN A 335 9.95 -20.53 4.75
C ASN A 335 9.32 -19.70 3.63
N LEU A 336 9.91 -18.55 3.33
CA LEU A 336 9.40 -17.62 2.34
C LEU A 336 9.69 -18.11 0.92
N VAL A 337 8.62 -18.33 0.14
CA VAL A 337 8.72 -18.78 -1.26
C VAL A 337 8.29 -17.71 -2.27
N GLY A 338 7.51 -16.72 -1.83
CA GLY A 338 7.02 -15.69 -2.75
C GLY A 338 6.13 -14.64 -2.09
N VAL A 339 5.49 -13.84 -2.93
CA VAL A 339 4.49 -12.84 -2.54
C VAL A 339 3.32 -12.89 -3.52
N VAL A 340 2.11 -12.60 -3.05
CA VAL A 340 0.92 -12.37 -3.90
C VAL A 340 0.43 -10.95 -3.64
N GLY A 341 0.47 -10.11 -4.67
CA GLY A 341 -0.11 -8.77 -4.68
C GLY A 341 -1.37 -8.69 -5.52
N TYR A 342 -1.94 -7.47 -5.63
CA TYR A 342 -3.11 -7.25 -6.47
C TYR A 342 -2.89 -7.61 -7.94
N ALA A 343 -1.73 -7.27 -8.52
CA ALA A 343 -1.45 -7.54 -9.93
C ALA A 343 -1.47 -9.05 -10.22
N ASP A 344 -0.93 -9.86 -9.31
CA ASP A 344 -0.90 -11.32 -9.45
C ASP A 344 -2.29 -11.94 -9.37
N ILE A 345 -3.14 -11.42 -8.46
CA ILE A 345 -4.55 -11.83 -8.37
C ILE A 345 -5.29 -11.47 -9.65
N LEU A 346 -5.10 -10.25 -10.16
CA LEU A 346 -5.71 -9.81 -11.42
C LEU A 346 -5.24 -10.66 -12.61
N ALA A 347 -3.97 -11.05 -12.64
CA ALA A 347 -3.45 -11.97 -13.64
C ALA A 347 -4.08 -13.35 -13.52
N ALA A 348 -4.21 -13.90 -12.31
CA ALA A 348 -4.81 -15.21 -12.06
C ALA A 348 -6.28 -15.29 -12.50
N VAL A 349 -7.09 -14.27 -12.17
CA VAL A 349 -8.53 -14.26 -12.53
C VAL A 349 -8.80 -13.95 -14.01
N THR A 350 -7.83 -13.37 -14.72
CA THR A 350 -7.94 -13.05 -16.16
C THR A 350 -7.22 -14.04 -17.06
N ARG A 351 -6.53 -15.04 -16.49
CA ARG A 351 -5.81 -16.07 -17.24
C ARG A 351 -6.80 -16.90 -18.05
N GLN A 352 -6.54 -17.04 -19.34
CA GLN A 352 -7.33 -17.97 -20.15
C GLN A 352 -6.97 -19.41 -19.75
N PRO A 353 -7.95 -20.31 -19.60
CA PRO A 353 -7.67 -21.73 -19.39
C PRO A 353 -6.98 -22.28 -20.64
N GLY A 354 -5.66 -22.49 -20.57
CA GLY A 354 -4.88 -23.00 -21.71
C GLY A 354 -3.36 -22.85 -21.64
N ALA A 355 -2.81 -21.96 -20.81
CA ALA A 355 -1.35 -21.88 -20.65
C ALA A 355 -0.86 -22.87 -19.58
N ALA A 356 -1.10 -24.18 -19.78
CA ALA A 356 -0.37 -25.20 -19.04
C ALA A 356 1.06 -25.23 -19.60
N ILE A 357 2.05 -25.05 -18.73
CA ILE A 357 3.47 -25.15 -19.08
C ILE A 357 3.71 -26.61 -19.46
N SER A 358 4.13 -26.86 -20.69
CA SER A 358 4.64 -28.16 -21.10
C SER A 358 5.96 -28.41 -20.35
N GLU A 359 5.93 -29.25 -19.32
CA GLU A 359 7.13 -29.88 -18.77
C GLU A 359 7.67 -30.86 -19.82
N SER A 360 8.57 -30.39 -20.67
CA SER A 360 9.43 -31.27 -21.44
C SER A 360 10.51 -31.81 -20.51
N HIS A 361 10.23 -32.93 -19.83
CA HIS A 361 11.29 -33.79 -19.32
C HIS A 361 12.05 -34.35 -20.53
N SER A 362 13.26 -33.84 -20.77
CA SER A 362 14.25 -34.53 -21.58
C SER A 362 14.94 -35.55 -20.67
N SER A 363 14.80 -36.83 -21.05
CA SER A 363 15.68 -37.91 -20.59
C SER A 363 16.97 -37.90 -21.39
#